data_AF-A0A4Q3HIP1-F1
#
_entry.id   AF-A0A4Q3HIP1-F1
#
_cell.length_a   1.000
_cell.length_b   1.000
_cell.length_c   1.000
_cell.angle_alpha   90.00
_cell.angle_beta   90.00
_cell.angle_gamma   90.00
#
_symmetry.space_group_name_H-M   'P 1'
#
loop_
_entity.id
_entity.type
_entity.pdbx_description
1 polymer ?
#
loop_
_entity_poly.entity_id
_entity_poly.type
_entity_poly.pdbx_seq_one_letter_code
_entity_poly.pdbx_strand_id
1 'polypeptide(L)'
;HVTENTVVGLAKLSDPDFATWIHDNVAFPNSMVDRITPATGQREVDILKNDYNIDDNWPVFCEEFKQWVMEDHFPLGRPALEEVGVQFVPDVAPYELMKLRILNGGHATIAYPGELLDIHFVHEAMEHPLIRAFLAKLEKEEIIPIVPPVPDTSLDDYFDLIEHRFLNPKIGDTIPRLAQDGSNRQPKFILPSTRDRLDQGLDIVGLSLVSALWCRYFAGTSDSGRQIVFNDTSAEKLQAAAIKAKDDPDAFLVFDEIFGEVSTSDLFRKRFAHALKTLWTEGTAKTLQLYLDDQLVKD
;
A
#
# COMPACT_ATOMS: atom_id res chain seq x y z
N HIS A 1 -2.57 -8.16 -17.96
CA HIS A 1 -2.99 -7.03 -18.83
C HIS A 1 -1.98 -5.88 -18.99
N VAL A 2 -1.38 -5.31 -17.93
CA VAL A 2 -0.47 -4.14 -18.08
C VAL A 2 0.72 -4.42 -19.01
N THR A 3 1.38 -5.56 -18.84
CA THR A 3 2.51 -5.97 -19.69
C THR A 3 2.11 -6.12 -21.15
N GLU A 4 1.00 -6.83 -21.41
CA GLU A 4 0.45 -7.02 -22.76
C GLU A 4 0.17 -5.68 -23.45
N ASN A 5 -0.60 -4.79 -22.79
CA ASN A 5 -0.94 -3.48 -23.35
C ASN A 5 0.30 -2.64 -23.65
N THR A 6 1.32 -2.71 -22.79
CA THR A 6 2.57 -1.97 -22.97
C THR A 6 3.36 -2.52 -24.15
N VAL A 7 3.55 -3.84 -24.21
CA VAL A 7 4.34 -4.50 -25.27
C VAL A 7 3.66 -4.39 -26.62
N VAL A 8 2.37 -4.76 -26.71
CA VAL A 8 1.58 -4.67 -27.94
C VAL A 8 1.40 -3.22 -28.38
N GLY A 9 1.12 -2.32 -27.43
CA GLY A 9 0.98 -0.89 -27.72
C GLY A 9 2.26 -0.28 -28.28
N LEU A 10 3.42 -0.61 -27.70
CA LEU A 10 4.72 -0.16 -28.20
C LEU A 10 5.03 -0.76 -29.58
N ALA A 11 4.81 -2.07 -29.77
CA ALA A 11 5.01 -2.72 -31.06
C ALA A 11 4.17 -2.07 -32.16
N LYS A 12 2.91 -1.70 -31.85
CA LYS A 12 1.99 -1.06 -32.78
C LYS A 12 2.47 0.31 -33.29
N LEU A 13 3.27 1.04 -32.50
CA LEU A 13 3.89 2.30 -32.94
C LEU A 13 4.99 2.10 -33.99
N SER A 14 5.53 0.89 -34.09
CA SER A 14 6.59 0.52 -35.03
C SER A 14 6.06 -0.30 -36.21
N ASP A 15 5.33 -1.39 -35.94
CA ASP A 15 4.84 -2.36 -36.92
C ASP A 15 3.50 -2.96 -36.42
N PRO A 16 2.36 -2.57 -37.03
CA PRO A 16 1.04 -3.10 -36.67
C PRO A 16 0.86 -4.60 -36.89
N ASP A 17 1.52 -5.19 -37.89
CA ASP A 17 1.39 -6.63 -38.18
C ASP A 17 2.16 -7.43 -37.13
N PHE A 18 3.33 -6.94 -36.71
CA PHE A 18 4.08 -7.53 -35.60
C PHE A 18 3.32 -7.42 -34.26
N ALA A 19 2.67 -6.29 -34.00
CA ALA A 19 1.83 -6.13 -32.81
C ALA A 19 0.69 -7.16 -32.77
N THR A 20 0.04 -7.41 -33.91
CA THR A 20 -0.99 -8.44 -34.06
C THR A 20 -0.41 -9.83 -33.79
N TRP A 21 0.76 -10.13 -34.36
CA TRP A 21 1.43 -11.39 -34.10
C TRP A 21 1.75 -11.59 -32.60
N ILE A 22 2.25 -10.55 -31.90
CA ILE A 22 2.51 -10.63 -30.46
C ILE A 22 1.22 -10.95 -29.71
N HIS A 23 0.14 -10.18 -29.95
CA HIS A 23 -1.15 -10.37 -29.29
C HIS A 23 -1.67 -11.80 -29.47
N ASP A 24 -1.55 -12.36 -30.67
CA ASP A 24 -2.11 -13.67 -30.99
C ASP A 24 -1.23 -14.86 -30.54
N ASN A 25 0.07 -14.64 -30.28
CA ASN A 25 1.03 -15.73 -30.05
C ASN A 25 1.75 -15.68 -28.68
N VAL A 26 1.73 -14.55 -27.97
CA VAL A 26 2.41 -14.38 -26.69
C VAL A 26 1.39 -14.35 -25.56
N ALA A 27 1.61 -15.18 -24.54
CA ALA A 27 0.80 -15.18 -23.33
C ALA A 27 1.34 -14.22 -22.28
N PHE A 28 0.44 -13.51 -21.60
CA PHE A 28 0.75 -12.57 -20.51
C PHE A 28 -0.07 -12.91 -19.25
N PRO A 29 0.12 -14.10 -18.63
CA PRO A 29 -0.66 -14.51 -17.47
C PRO A 29 -0.49 -13.53 -16.31
N ASN A 30 -1.60 -13.12 -15.69
CA ASN A 30 -1.55 -12.31 -14.47
C ASN A 30 -1.11 -13.18 -13.28
N SER A 31 -0.51 -12.54 -12.28
CA SER A 31 -0.10 -13.21 -11.05
C SER A 31 -0.19 -12.30 -9.84
N MET A 32 -0.64 -12.85 -8.71
CA MET A 32 -0.48 -12.23 -7.40
C MET A 32 0.72 -12.88 -6.72
N VAL A 33 1.70 -12.05 -6.35
CA VAL A 33 2.93 -12.45 -5.65
C VAL A 33 2.99 -11.80 -4.27
N ASP A 34 3.28 -12.58 -3.25
CA ASP A 34 3.35 -12.07 -1.89
C ASP A 34 4.44 -12.74 -1.06
N ARG A 35 5.42 -11.92 -0.68
CA ARG A 35 6.46 -12.21 0.31
C ARG A 35 7.14 -10.91 0.70
N ILE A 36 7.14 -10.57 1.99
CA ILE A 36 7.89 -9.42 2.50
C ILE A 36 9.37 -9.76 2.47
N THR A 37 10.09 -8.97 1.67
CA THR A 37 11.52 -9.11 1.40
C THR A 37 12.16 -7.72 1.52
N PRO A 38 12.71 -7.36 2.70
CA PRO A 38 13.42 -6.11 2.88
C PRO A 38 14.65 -6.01 1.98
N ALA A 39 15.16 -4.79 1.80
CA ALA A 39 16.43 -4.59 1.12
C ALA A 39 17.59 -5.11 1.99
N THR A 40 18.54 -5.81 1.38
CA THR A 40 19.75 -6.28 2.05
C THR A 40 20.62 -5.11 2.51
N GLY A 41 20.92 -5.06 3.81
CA GLY A 41 21.89 -4.16 4.41
C GLY A 41 23.04 -4.91 5.07
N GLN A 42 23.92 -4.15 5.74
CA GLN A 42 25.07 -4.72 6.47
C GLN A 42 24.61 -5.67 7.59
N ARG A 43 23.45 -5.39 8.20
CA ARG A 43 22.86 -6.24 9.23
C ARG A 43 22.65 -7.67 8.73
N GLU A 44 22.04 -7.86 7.57
CA GLU A 44 21.72 -9.17 7.01
C GLU A 44 23.00 -9.95 6.63
N VAL A 45 24.00 -9.24 6.06
CA VAL A 45 25.33 -9.79 5.78
C VAL A 45 26.01 -10.28 7.07
N ASP A 46 26.01 -9.43 8.10
CA ASP A 46 26.64 -9.74 9.39
C ASP A 46 25.93 -10.92 10.10
N ILE A 47 24.60 -11.03 10.00
CA ILE A 47 23.84 -12.17 10.56
C ILE A 47 24.31 -13.49 9.93
N LEU A 48 24.41 -13.57 8.59
CA LEU A 48 24.87 -14.80 7.94
C LEU A 48 26.28 -15.18 8.34
N LYS A 49 27.16 -14.18 8.39
CA LYS A 49 28.56 -14.39 8.75
C LYS A 49 28.72 -14.84 10.20
N ASN A 50 28.05 -14.16 11.14
CA ASN A 50 28.25 -14.39 12.57
C ASN A 50 27.49 -15.61 13.08
N ASP A 51 26.25 -15.82 12.62
CA ASP A 51 25.38 -16.86 13.18
C ASP A 51 25.48 -18.19 12.41
N TYR A 52 25.79 -18.12 11.11
CA TYR A 52 25.83 -19.29 10.23
C TYR A 52 27.21 -19.56 9.61
N ASN A 53 28.20 -18.69 9.82
CA ASN A 53 29.53 -18.79 9.23
C ASN A 53 29.51 -18.87 7.69
N ILE A 54 28.57 -18.13 7.07
CA ILE A 54 28.43 -18.00 5.62
C ILE A 54 28.90 -16.61 5.20
N ASP A 55 29.89 -16.55 4.31
CA ASP A 55 30.38 -15.30 3.71
C ASP A 55 29.63 -15.03 2.39
N ASP A 56 28.46 -14.43 2.50
CA ASP A 56 27.63 -13.99 1.37
C ASP A 56 27.55 -12.46 1.40
N ASN A 57 28.02 -11.81 0.32
CA ASN A 57 28.01 -10.36 0.20
C ASN A 57 26.65 -9.80 -0.20
N TRP A 58 25.69 -10.65 -0.60
CA TRP A 58 24.37 -10.19 -1.02
C TRP A 58 23.24 -11.19 -0.71
N PRO A 59 23.03 -11.54 0.57
CA PRO A 59 21.95 -12.43 0.95
C PRO A 59 20.59 -11.76 0.83
N VAL A 60 19.55 -12.55 0.60
CA VAL A 60 18.16 -12.07 0.56
C VAL A 60 17.40 -12.56 1.78
N PHE A 61 17.07 -11.64 2.69
CA PHE A 61 16.20 -11.92 3.82
C PHE A 61 14.74 -11.75 3.41
N CYS A 62 13.90 -12.65 3.88
CA CYS A 62 12.48 -12.63 3.63
C CYS A 62 11.75 -13.34 4.77
N GLU A 63 10.46 -13.07 4.88
CA GLU A 63 9.63 -13.79 5.83
C GLU A 63 9.40 -15.25 5.43
N GLU A 64 8.89 -16.04 6.38
CA GLU A 64 8.54 -17.45 6.14
C GLU A 64 7.33 -17.60 5.21
N PHE A 65 6.33 -16.73 5.38
CA PHE A 65 5.15 -16.70 4.52
C PHE A 65 5.55 -16.43 3.07
N LYS A 66 4.90 -17.14 2.15
CA LYS A 66 5.02 -16.94 0.71
C LYS A 66 3.73 -17.40 0.05
N GLN A 67 3.24 -16.61 -0.89
CA GLN A 67 2.09 -16.98 -1.71
C GLN A 67 2.32 -16.56 -3.16
N TRP A 68 1.92 -17.44 -4.07
CA TRP A 68 1.96 -17.17 -5.49
C TRP A 68 0.70 -17.76 -6.14
N VAL A 69 -0.15 -16.89 -6.66
CA VAL A 69 -1.37 -17.25 -7.39
C VAL A 69 -1.21 -16.77 -8.84
N MET A 70 -1.54 -17.60 -9.81
CA MET A 70 -1.25 -17.32 -11.22
C MET A 70 -2.30 -17.89 -12.17
N GLU A 71 -2.54 -17.20 -13.29
CA GLU A 71 -3.29 -17.75 -14.41
C GLU A 71 -2.47 -18.82 -15.15
N ASP A 72 -3.09 -19.97 -15.48
CA ASP A 72 -2.41 -21.06 -16.18
C ASP A 72 -2.45 -20.88 -17.71
N HIS A 73 -1.70 -19.90 -18.22
CA HIS A 73 -1.62 -19.63 -19.65
C HIS A 73 -0.17 -19.56 -20.15
N PHE A 74 0.36 -20.72 -20.56
CA PHE A 74 1.75 -20.89 -20.98
C PHE A 74 1.86 -21.70 -22.30
N PRO A 75 1.88 -21.05 -23.47
CA PRO A 75 1.79 -21.71 -24.77
C PRO A 75 2.99 -22.62 -25.10
N LEU A 76 4.12 -22.42 -24.42
CA LEU A 76 5.34 -23.23 -24.56
C LEU A 76 5.60 -24.11 -23.32
N GLY A 77 4.61 -24.28 -22.45
CA GLY A 77 4.73 -24.99 -21.18
C GLY A 77 5.37 -24.16 -20.07
N ARG A 78 5.31 -24.69 -18.85
CA ARG A 78 5.87 -24.12 -17.62
C ARG A 78 6.34 -25.23 -16.68
N PRO A 79 7.17 -24.93 -15.66
CA PRO A 79 7.47 -25.89 -14.60
C PRO A 79 6.20 -26.31 -13.85
N ALA A 80 6.24 -27.49 -13.20
CA ALA A 80 5.18 -28.00 -12.32
C ALA A 80 5.19 -27.26 -10.96
N LEU A 81 4.97 -25.94 -10.99
CA LEU A 81 5.05 -25.07 -9.82
C LEU A 81 3.97 -25.38 -8.75
N GLU A 82 2.88 -26.01 -9.16
CA GLU A 82 1.84 -26.54 -8.28
C GLU A 82 2.39 -27.58 -7.29
N GLU A 83 3.43 -28.33 -7.67
CA GLU A 83 4.07 -29.32 -6.78
C GLU A 83 4.85 -28.67 -5.63
N VAL A 84 5.15 -27.38 -5.74
CA VAL A 84 5.87 -26.59 -4.72
C VAL A 84 5.02 -25.46 -4.14
N GLY A 85 3.69 -25.54 -4.30
CA GLY A 85 2.71 -24.71 -3.61
C GLY A 85 2.21 -23.47 -4.36
N VAL A 86 2.52 -23.31 -5.66
CA VAL A 86 1.92 -22.24 -6.48
C VAL A 86 0.48 -22.60 -6.84
N GLN A 87 -0.43 -21.65 -6.69
CA GLN A 87 -1.85 -21.85 -6.97
C GLN A 87 -2.17 -21.39 -8.40
N PHE A 88 -2.63 -22.29 -9.24
CA PHE A 88 -3.14 -21.95 -10.57
C PHE A 88 -4.65 -21.77 -10.54
N VAL A 89 -5.12 -20.63 -11.02
CA VAL A 89 -6.53 -20.24 -11.02
C VAL A 89 -6.93 -19.69 -12.40
N PRO A 90 -8.21 -19.76 -12.77
CA PRO A 90 -8.67 -19.19 -14.04
C PRO A 90 -8.66 -17.65 -14.06
N ASP A 91 -8.77 -17.02 -12.89
CA ASP A 91 -8.75 -15.55 -12.73
C ASP A 91 -8.05 -15.18 -11.41
N VAL A 92 -6.99 -14.37 -11.52
CA VAL A 92 -6.17 -13.91 -10.39
C VAL A 92 -6.73 -12.63 -9.77
N ALA A 93 -7.57 -11.88 -10.47
CA ALA A 93 -7.99 -10.54 -10.07
C ALA A 93 -8.56 -10.45 -8.64
N PRO A 94 -9.38 -11.40 -8.14
CA PRO A 94 -9.85 -11.36 -6.75
C PRO A 94 -8.71 -11.44 -5.72
N TYR A 95 -7.72 -12.30 -5.96
CA TYR A 95 -6.56 -12.49 -5.07
C TYR A 95 -5.65 -11.26 -5.08
N GLU A 96 -5.40 -10.70 -6.27
CA GLU A 96 -4.63 -9.47 -6.42
C GLU A 96 -5.32 -8.31 -5.69
N LEU A 97 -6.63 -8.14 -5.88
CA LEU A 97 -7.38 -7.06 -5.26
C LEU A 97 -7.42 -7.18 -3.73
N MET A 98 -7.64 -8.37 -3.19
CA MET A 98 -7.56 -8.65 -1.75
C MET A 98 -6.20 -8.24 -1.18
N LYS A 99 -5.11 -8.68 -1.81
CA LYS A 99 -3.76 -8.37 -1.37
C LYS A 99 -3.45 -6.88 -1.50
N LEU A 100 -3.85 -6.23 -2.60
CA LEU A 100 -3.64 -4.79 -2.80
C LEU A 100 -4.39 -3.95 -1.75
N ARG A 101 -5.61 -4.35 -1.37
CA ARG A 101 -6.43 -3.61 -0.41
C ARG A 101 -5.99 -3.83 1.02
N ILE A 102 -5.86 -5.09 1.45
CA ILE A 102 -5.62 -5.44 2.85
C ILE A 102 -4.13 -5.35 3.21
N LEU A 103 -3.25 -5.95 2.40
CA LEU A 103 -1.82 -5.92 2.70
C LEU A 103 -1.17 -4.60 2.27
N ASN A 104 -1.30 -4.22 1.01
CA ASN A 104 -0.64 -3.01 0.52
C ASN A 104 -1.31 -1.72 1.02
N GLY A 105 -2.64 -1.70 1.12
CA GLY A 105 -3.37 -0.64 1.82
C GLY A 105 -2.98 -0.58 3.29
N GLY A 106 -2.96 -1.71 3.99
CA GLY A 106 -2.49 -1.81 5.37
C GLY A 106 -1.08 -1.26 5.59
N HIS A 107 -0.12 -1.54 4.70
CA HIS A 107 1.21 -0.94 4.74
C HIS A 107 1.19 0.60 4.68
N ALA A 108 0.40 1.17 3.77
CA ALA A 108 0.27 2.63 3.66
C ALA A 108 -0.41 3.23 4.91
N THR A 109 -1.41 2.53 5.44
CA THR A 109 -2.14 2.91 6.67
C THR A 109 -1.21 3.04 7.88
N ILE A 110 -0.21 2.16 8.03
CA ILE A 110 0.73 2.21 9.17
C ILE A 110 1.97 3.07 8.91
N ALA A 111 2.39 3.24 7.65
CA ALA A 111 3.65 3.92 7.33
C ALA A 111 3.64 5.40 7.70
N TYR A 112 2.60 6.14 7.30
CA TYR A 112 2.54 7.58 7.53
C TYR A 112 2.40 7.97 9.00
N PRO A 113 1.50 7.36 9.81
CA PRO A 113 1.49 7.66 11.24
C PRO A 113 2.75 7.16 11.94
N GLY A 114 3.37 6.07 11.47
CA GLY A 114 4.66 5.60 11.96
C GLY A 114 5.75 6.67 11.79
N GLU A 115 5.88 7.25 10.60
CA GLU A 115 6.87 8.33 10.36
C GLU A 115 6.57 9.58 11.18
N LEU A 116 5.31 10.01 11.24
CA LEU A 116 4.92 11.20 11.98
C LEU A 116 5.12 11.07 13.49
N LEU A 117 5.16 9.83 14.00
CA LEU A 117 5.46 9.49 15.39
C LEU A 117 6.92 9.03 15.62
N ASP A 118 7.80 9.21 14.63
CA ASP A 118 9.22 8.86 14.69
C ASP A 118 9.53 7.37 14.93
N ILE A 119 8.62 6.49 14.52
CA ILE A 119 8.79 5.05 14.60
C ILE A 119 9.52 4.56 13.35
N HIS A 120 10.59 3.77 13.54
CA HIS A 120 11.45 3.37 12.43
C HIS A 120 11.08 2.02 11.82
N PHE A 121 10.71 1.04 12.64
CA PHE A 121 10.39 -0.30 12.14
C PHE A 121 8.87 -0.58 12.09
N VAL A 122 8.47 -1.42 11.14
CA VAL A 122 7.08 -1.83 10.94
C VAL A 122 6.52 -2.55 12.18
N HIS A 123 7.29 -3.46 12.77
CA HIS A 123 6.86 -4.18 13.96
C HIS A 123 6.66 -3.25 15.16
N GLU A 124 7.51 -2.23 15.34
CA GLU A 124 7.34 -1.21 16.38
C GLU A 124 6.06 -0.38 16.15
N ALA A 125 5.73 -0.06 14.90
CA ALA A 125 4.48 0.62 14.58
C ALA A 125 3.26 -0.26 14.91
N MET A 126 3.37 -1.56 14.70
CA MET A 126 2.34 -2.53 15.09
C MET A 126 2.27 -2.80 16.60
N GLU A 127 3.36 -2.58 17.34
CA GLU A 127 3.36 -2.58 18.81
C GLU A 127 2.72 -1.31 19.38
N HIS A 128 2.70 -0.21 18.61
CA HIS A 128 2.07 1.03 19.02
C HIS A 128 0.52 0.90 19.02
N PRO A 129 -0.14 1.05 20.20
CA PRO A 129 -1.55 0.66 20.35
C PRO A 129 -2.50 1.45 19.44
N LEU A 130 -2.22 2.75 19.20
CA LEU A 130 -3.07 3.57 18.34
C LEU A 130 -2.94 3.22 16.85
N ILE A 131 -1.75 2.83 16.39
CA ILE A 131 -1.53 2.52 14.96
C ILE A 131 -2.14 1.16 14.66
N ARG A 132 -1.90 0.17 15.52
CA ARG A 132 -2.52 -1.15 15.39
C ARG A 132 -4.04 -1.08 15.43
N ALA A 133 -4.60 -0.34 16.40
CA ALA A 133 -6.05 -0.15 16.49
C ALA A 133 -6.60 0.61 15.27
N PHE A 134 -5.87 1.60 14.76
CA PHE A 134 -6.26 2.33 13.54
C PHE A 134 -6.35 1.40 12.33
N LEU A 135 -5.32 0.58 12.10
CA LEU A 135 -5.31 -0.43 11.04
C LEU A 135 -6.49 -1.39 11.20
N ALA A 136 -6.66 -1.99 12.38
CA ALA A 136 -7.72 -2.96 12.63
C ALA A 136 -9.13 -2.39 12.41
N LYS A 137 -9.39 -1.15 12.86
CA LYS A 137 -10.67 -0.48 12.66
C LYS A 137 -10.91 -0.17 11.18
N LEU A 138 -9.92 0.44 10.51
CA LEU A 138 -10.01 0.76 9.08
C LEU A 138 -10.27 -0.49 8.23
N GLU A 139 -9.53 -1.56 8.48
CA GLU A 139 -9.64 -2.80 7.72
C GLU A 139 -11.03 -3.43 7.89
N LYS A 140 -11.51 -3.56 9.13
CA LYS A 140 -12.80 -4.19 9.43
C LYS A 140 -14.01 -3.37 8.99
N GLU A 141 -13.96 -2.06 9.13
CA GLU A 141 -15.12 -1.20 8.89
C GLU A 141 -15.16 -0.63 7.47
N GLU A 142 -13.99 -0.34 6.89
CA GLU A 142 -13.91 0.35 5.60
C GLU A 142 -13.44 -0.55 4.46
N ILE A 143 -12.41 -1.38 4.64
CA ILE A 143 -11.74 -2.10 3.54
C ILE A 143 -12.36 -3.48 3.28
N ILE A 144 -12.35 -4.38 4.25
CA ILE A 144 -12.85 -5.76 4.10
C ILE A 144 -14.27 -5.82 3.54
N PRO A 145 -15.24 -4.99 4.00
CA PRO A 145 -16.61 -5.03 3.48
C PRO A 145 -16.77 -4.73 1.98
N ILE A 146 -15.77 -4.08 1.36
CA ILE A 146 -15.78 -3.75 -0.07
C ILE A 146 -14.82 -4.61 -0.89
N VAL A 147 -14.10 -5.56 -0.28
CA VAL A 147 -13.31 -6.54 -1.02
C VAL A 147 -14.26 -7.61 -1.59
N PRO A 148 -14.25 -7.87 -2.90
CA PRO A 148 -15.05 -8.94 -3.49
C PRO A 148 -14.70 -10.31 -2.89
N PRO A 149 -15.64 -11.28 -2.90
CA PRO A 149 -15.35 -12.64 -2.45
C PRO A 149 -14.16 -13.24 -3.21
N VAL A 150 -13.24 -13.85 -2.46
CA VAL A 150 -12.07 -14.55 -3.01
C VAL A 150 -12.30 -16.06 -2.83
N PRO A 151 -12.13 -16.89 -3.87
CA PRO A 151 -12.37 -18.32 -3.77
C PRO A 151 -11.54 -18.97 -2.66
N ASP A 152 -12.20 -19.82 -1.87
CA ASP A 152 -11.61 -20.60 -0.76
C ASP A 152 -10.81 -19.76 0.24
N THR A 153 -11.16 -18.48 0.41
CA THR A 153 -10.42 -17.53 1.25
C THR A 153 -11.35 -16.79 2.21
N SER A 154 -10.98 -16.79 3.49
CA SER A 154 -11.59 -15.95 4.52
C SER A 154 -10.82 -14.63 4.60
N LEU A 155 -11.49 -13.50 4.37
CA LEU A 155 -10.86 -12.19 4.39
C LEU A 155 -10.44 -11.77 5.80
N ASP A 156 -11.20 -12.17 6.82
CA ASP A 156 -10.85 -11.92 8.23
C ASP A 156 -9.61 -12.71 8.64
N ASP A 157 -9.54 -14.01 8.28
CA ASP A 157 -8.35 -14.84 8.56
C ASP A 157 -7.13 -14.33 7.78
N TYR A 158 -7.33 -13.83 6.56
CA TYR A 158 -6.27 -13.19 5.78
C TYR A 158 -5.78 -11.91 6.46
N PHE A 159 -6.68 -11.07 6.96
CA PHE A 159 -6.30 -9.87 7.70
C PHE A 159 -5.54 -10.20 8.99
N ASP A 160 -6.00 -11.19 9.78
CA ASP A 160 -5.30 -11.64 10.99
C ASP A 160 -3.89 -12.15 10.67
N LEU A 161 -3.72 -12.86 9.55
CA LEU A 161 -2.41 -13.24 9.03
C LEU A 161 -1.54 -12.03 8.66
N ILE A 162 -2.09 -11.01 7.99
CA ILE A 162 -1.36 -9.78 7.65
C ILE A 162 -0.92 -9.05 8.92
N GLU A 163 -1.80 -8.90 9.91
CA GLU A 163 -1.47 -8.25 11.19
C GLU A 163 -0.31 -8.98 11.88
N HIS A 164 -0.36 -10.31 11.93
CA HIS A 164 0.74 -11.12 12.49
C HIS A 164 2.05 -10.93 11.70
N ARG A 165 1.99 -10.86 10.36
CA ARG A 165 3.17 -10.67 9.52
C ARG A 165 3.84 -9.32 9.78
N PHE A 166 3.05 -8.25 9.95
CA PHE A 166 3.58 -6.92 10.25
C PHE A 166 4.24 -6.85 11.63
N LEU A 167 3.77 -7.66 12.59
CA LEU A 167 4.36 -7.76 13.93
C LEU A 167 5.72 -8.47 13.98
N ASN A 168 6.24 -9.02 12.88
CA ASN A 168 7.46 -9.84 12.91
C ASN A 168 8.74 -8.99 13.02
N PRO A 169 9.44 -8.97 14.19
CA PRO A 169 10.63 -8.14 14.36
C PRO A 169 11.85 -8.65 13.58
N LYS A 170 11.86 -9.95 13.23
CA LYS A 170 13.02 -10.57 12.54
C LYS A 170 13.21 -10.04 11.13
N ILE A 171 12.13 -9.56 10.51
CA ILE A 171 12.17 -8.99 9.16
C ILE A 171 12.92 -7.66 9.18
N GLY A 172 12.77 -6.85 10.23
CA GLY A 172 13.41 -5.54 10.27
C GLY A 172 12.92 -4.60 9.18
N ASP A 173 11.69 -4.78 8.72
CA ASP A 173 11.10 -3.91 7.71
C ASP A 173 10.94 -2.49 8.23
N THR A 174 11.19 -1.49 7.39
CA THR A 174 11.29 -0.09 7.81
C THR A 174 10.11 0.74 7.32
N ILE A 175 9.65 1.62 8.20
CA ILE A 175 8.61 2.61 7.92
C ILE A 175 8.98 3.52 6.72
N PRO A 176 10.23 4.03 6.59
CA PRO A 176 10.67 4.73 5.39
C PRO A 176 10.46 3.96 4.08
N ARG A 177 10.71 2.63 4.07
CA ARG A 177 10.51 1.79 2.87
C ARG A 177 9.03 1.61 2.54
N LEU A 178 8.16 1.55 3.54
CA LEU A 178 6.71 1.53 3.31
C LEU A 178 6.20 2.88 2.81
N ALA A 179 6.70 3.99 3.34
CA ALA A 179 6.29 5.35 2.98
C ALA A 179 6.78 5.80 1.59
N GLN A 180 7.84 5.18 1.05
CA GLN A 180 8.40 5.53 -0.26
C GLN A 180 7.39 5.33 -1.40
N ASP A 181 7.54 6.13 -2.45
CA ASP A 181 6.80 6.03 -3.71
C ASP A 181 5.28 6.10 -3.53
N GLY A 182 4.83 6.90 -2.55
CA GLY A 182 3.43 7.11 -2.22
C GLY A 182 2.59 7.59 -3.41
N SER A 183 3.16 8.42 -4.29
CA SER A 183 2.49 8.93 -5.49
C SER A 183 2.05 7.82 -6.45
N ASN A 184 2.81 6.73 -6.55
CA ASN A 184 2.48 5.56 -7.37
C ASN A 184 1.68 4.49 -6.63
N ARG A 185 1.67 4.54 -5.28
CA ARG A 185 1.04 3.54 -4.40
C ARG A 185 -0.36 3.93 -3.97
N GLN A 186 -0.61 5.19 -3.61
CA GLN A 186 -1.93 5.70 -3.24
C GLN A 186 -3.01 5.38 -4.28
N PRO A 187 -2.78 5.59 -5.60
CA PRO A 187 -3.77 5.28 -6.64
C PRO A 187 -4.08 3.80 -6.80
N LYS A 188 -3.24 2.92 -6.24
CA LYS A 188 -3.37 1.45 -6.34
C LYS A 188 -3.89 0.83 -5.04
N PHE A 189 -3.57 1.43 -3.89
CA PHE A 189 -3.77 0.81 -2.58
C PHE A 189 -4.94 1.41 -1.80
N ILE A 190 -5.07 2.75 -1.79
CA ILE A 190 -6.01 3.47 -0.91
C ILE A 190 -7.17 4.05 -1.70
N LEU A 191 -6.88 4.74 -2.81
CA LEU A 191 -7.88 5.46 -3.58
C LEU A 191 -8.90 4.55 -4.28
N PRO A 192 -8.56 3.33 -4.75
CA PRO A 192 -9.56 2.41 -5.26
C PRO A 192 -10.59 2.00 -4.21
N SER A 193 -10.17 1.68 -2.98
CA SER A 193 -11.10 1.38 -1.87
C SER A 193 -11.95 2.60 -1.51
N THR A 194 -11.38 3.80 -1.59
CA THR A 194 -12.10 5.05 -1.33
C THR A 194 -13.21 5.26 -2.36
N ARG A 195 -12.90 5.09 -3.65
CA ARG A 195 -13.88 5.19 -4.74
C ARG A 195 -14.99 4.15 -4.58
N ASP A 196 -14.65 2.89 -4.36
CA ASP A 196 -15.65 1.82 -4.24
C ASP A 196 -16.64 2.06 -3.08
N ARG A 197 -16.19 2.64 -1.97
CA ARG A 197 -17.07 3.03 -0.87
C ARG A 197 -17.96 4.22 -1.23
N LEU A 198 -17.41 5.24 -1.88
CA LEU A 198 -18.16 6.40 -2.36
C LEU A 198 -19.26 5.97 -3.35
N ASP A 199 -18.95 5.07 -4.27
CA ASP A 199 -19.90 4.53 -5.25
C ASP A 199 -21.05 3.75 -4.58
N GLN A 200 -20.79 3.17 -3.40
CA GLN A 200 -21.80 2.50 -2.56
C GLN A 200 -22.53 3.46 -1.60
N GLY A 201 -22.20 4.77 -1.61
CA GLY A 201 -22.77 5.76 -0.70
C GLY A 201 -22.34 5.57 0.77
N LEU A 202 -21.22 4.90 1.01
CA LEU A 202 -20.66 4.66 2.34
C LEU A 202 -19.70 5.79 2.75
N ASP A 203 -19.54 5.99 4.07
CA ASP A 203 -18.56 6.94 4.59
C ASP A 203 -17.12 6.40 4.47
N ILE A 204 -16.14 7.30 4.49
CA ILE A 204 -14.73 7.05 4.14
C ILE A 204 -13.78 7.78 5.11
N VAL A 205 -14.13 7.82 6.39
CA VAL A 205 -13.42 8.61 7.41
C VAL A 205 -11.97 8.15 7.52
N GLY A 206 -11.76 6.85 7.67
CA GLY A 206 -10.46 6.24 7.83
C GLY A 206 -9.62 6.31 6.56
N LEU A 207 -10.20 5.99 5.39
CA LEU A 207 -9.50 6.10 4.10
C LEU A 207 -9.07 7.55 3.79
N SER A 208 -9.92 8.53 4.12
CA SER A 208 -9.58 9.95 4.02
C SER A 208 -8.48 10.35 5.00
N LEU A 209 -8.47 9.77 6.21
CA LEU A 209 -7.42 9.98 7.20
C LEU A 209 -6.06 9.42 6.71
N VAL A 210 -6.01 8.26 6.05
CA VAL A 210 -4.77 7.74 5.44
C VAL A 210 -4.21 8.74 4.43
N SER A 211 -5.07 9.30 3.57
CA SER A 211 -4.67 10.33 2.60
C SER A 211 -4.21 11.63 3.29
N ALA A 212 -4.86 12.05 4.38
CA ALA A 212 -4.47 13.22 5.15
C ALA A 212 -3.13 13.02 5.90
N LEU A 213 -2.88 11.84 6.45
CA LEU A 213 -1.59 11.46 7.05
C LEU A 213 -0.47 11.50 6.00
N TRP A 214 -0.75 11.04 4.78
CA TRP A 214 0.18 11.12 3.66
C TRP A 214 0.50 12.57 3.25
N CYS A 215 -0.53 13.43 3.19
CA CYS A 215 -0.33 14.87 3.00
C CYS A 215 0.52 15.46 4.12
N ARG A 216 0.21 15.15 5.38
CA ARG A 216 0.94 15.65 6.55
C ARG A 216 2.40 15.19 6.57
N TYR A 217 2.68 13.95 6.16
CA TYR A 217 4.02 13.42 5.93
C TYR A 217 4.81 14.28 4.93
N PHE A 218 4.20 14.63 3.79
CA PHE A 218 4.84 15.45 2.77
C PHE A 218 5.09 16.91 3.18
N ALA A 219 4.51 17.40 4.28
CA ALA A 219 4.91 18.69 4.85
C ALA A 219 6.37 18.69 5.34
N GLY A 220 6.97 17.51 5.55
CA GLY A 220 8.42 17.33 5.73
C GLY A 220 8.91 17.31 7.16
N THR A 221 8.02 17.38 8.15
CA THR A 221 8.36 17.27 9.57
C THR A 221 7.42 16.33 10.30
N SER A 222 7.97 15.50 11.19
CA SER A 222 7.18 14.70 12.13
C SER A 222 6.58 15.58 13.24
N ASP A 223 5.82 14.99 14.14
CA ASP A 223 5.20 15.72 15.25
C ASP A 223 6.22 16.19 16.30
N SER A 224 7.39 15.55 16.39
CA SER A 224 8.51 16.04 17.21
C SER A 224 9.34 17.13 16.54
N GLY A 225 9.08 17.41 15.26
CA GLY A 225 9.85 18.35 14.44
C GLY A 225 11.07 17.73 13.73
N ARG A 226 11.27 16.40 13.80
CA ARG A 226 12.29 15.71 13.01
C ARG A 226 12.00 15.91 11.52
N GLN A 227 13.04 16.21 10.75
CA GLN A 227 12.93 16.31 9.29
C GLN A 227 12.70 14.93 8.68
N ILE A 228 11.73 14.85 7.78
CA ILE A 228 11.38 13.63 7.05
C ILE A 228 12.09 13.67 5.69
N VAL A 229 12.73 12.56 5.33
CA VAL A 229 13.35 12.38 4.02
C VAL A 229 12.38 11.63 3.12
N PHE A 230 12.07 12.22 1.97
CA PHE A 230 11.19 11.59 0.98
C PHE A 230 11.98 10.71 0.02
N ASN A 231 11.38 9.60 -0.37
CA ASN A 231 11.79 8.81 -1.51
C ASN A 231 10.59 8.65 -2.44
N ASP A 232 10.33 9.68 -3.25
CA ASP A 232 9.22 9.72 -4.19
C ASP A 232 9.64 10.54 -5.42
N THR A 233 9.32 10.05 -6.62
CA THR A 233 9.63 10.75 -7.88
C THR A 233 8.91 12.10 -7.99
N SER A 234 7.80 12.25 -7.26
CA SER A 234 6.95 13.45 -7.21
C SER A 234 7.17 14.27 -5.93
N ALA A 235 8.24 14.02 -5.17
CA ALA A 235 8.43 14.59 -3.83
C ALA A 235 8.38 16.13 -3.80
N GLU A 236 9.03 16.82 -4.74
CA GLU A 236 9.09 18.28 -4.75
C GLU A 236 7.70 18.91 -4.91
N LYS A 237 6.91 18.44 -5.90
CA LYS A 237 5.56 18.95 -6.13
C LYS A 237 4.61 18.60 -4.99
N LEU A 238 4.73 17.39 -4.43
CA LEU A 238 3.88 16.94 -3.31
C LEU A 238 4.20 17.69 -2.03
N GLN A 239 5.47 17.96 -1.72
CA GLN A 239 5.84 18.77 -0.57
C GLN A 239 5.34 20.20 -0.70
N ALA A 240 5.54 20.83 -1.86
CA ALA A 240 5.05 22.18 -2.11
C ALA A 240 3.52 22.29 -1.95
N ALA A 241 2.79 21.28 -2.41
CA ALA A 241 1.34 21.17 -2.23
C ALA A 241 0.95 20.92 -0.76
N ALA A 242 1.63 20.01 -0.07
CA ALA A 242 1.35 19.66 1.33
C ALA A 242 1.57 20.83 2.29
N ILE A 243 2.58 21.67 2.03
CA ILE A 243 2.81 22.90 2.81
C ILE A 243 1.63 23.87 2.65
N LYS A 244 1.12 24.05 1.43
CA LYS A 244 -0.07 24.88 1.17
C LYS A 244 -1.33 24.28 1.78
N ALA A 245 -1.44 22.95 1.76
CA ALA A 245 -2.58 22.19 2.24
C ALA A 245 -2.89 22.37 3.73
N LYS A 246 -1.92 22.89 4.49
CA LYS A 246 -2.14 23.33 5.87
C LYS A 246 -3.25 24.38 5.98
N ASP A 247 -3.29 25.34 5.06
CA ASP A 247 -4.26 26.44 5.06
C ASP A 247 -5.34 26.26 3.97
N ASP A 248 -5.02 25.54 2.90
CA ASP A 248 -5.90 25.23 1.77
C ASP A 248 -5.83 23.74 1.40
N PRO A 249 -6.57 22.85 2.09
CA PRO A 249 -6.47 21.39 1.90
C PRO A 249 -6.61 20.92 0.45
N ASP A 250 -7.39 21.65 -0.36
CA ASP A 250 -7.61 21.32 -1.77
C ASP A 250 -6.33 21.42 -2.60
N ALA A 251 -5.33 22.20 -2.15
CA ALA A 251 -4.04 22.34 -2.82
C ALA A 251 -3.27 21.01 -2.94
N PHE A 252 -3.54 20.03 -2.08
CA PHE A 252 -2.93 18.69 -2.19
C PHE A 252 -3.69 17.76 -3.14
N LEU A 253 -4.98 18.01 -3.35
CA LEU A 253 -5.87 17.15 -4.14
C LEU A 253 -5.85 17.46 -5.64
N VAL A 254 -5.03 18.42 -6.08
CA VAL A 254 -4.94 18.90 -7.48
C VAL A 254 -4.28 17.92 -8.46
N PHE A 255 -3.67 16.84 -7.96
CA PHE A 255 -2.97 15.87 -8.80
C PHE A 255 -3.95 14.82 -9.32
N ASP A 256 -4.62 15.12 -10.44
CA ASP A 256 -5.57 14.22 -11.10
C ASP A 256 -4.95 12.85 -11.42
N GLU A 257 -3.65 12.81 -11.73
CA GLU A 257 -2.93 11.56 -12.00
C GLU A 257 -2.80 10.64 -10.76
N ILE A 258 -2.95 11.20 -9.56
CA ILE A 258 -2.95 10.46 -8.30
C ILE A 258 -4.39 10.21 -7.85
N PHE A 259 -5.15 11.29 -7.62
CA PHE A 259 -6.45 11.23 -6.96
C PHE A 259 -7.61 10.85 -7.90
N GLY A 260 -7.47 11.10 -9.20
CA GLY A 260 -8.51 10.84 -10.19
C GLY A 260 -9.87 11.41 -9.77
N GLU A 261 -10.93 10.64 -10.01
CA GLU A 261 -12.30 11.07 -9.70
C GLU A 261 -12.57 11.24 -8.18
N VAL A 262 -11.75 10.63 -7.30
CA VAL A 262 -11.94 10.74 -5.84
C VAL A 262 -11.79 12.18 -5.37
N SER A 263 -10.90 12.98 -5.99
CA SER A 263 -10.73 14.41 -5.65
C SER A 263 -11.96 15.27 -5.94
N THR A 264 -12.88 14.79 -6.79
CA THR A 264 -14.12 15.50 -7.16
C THR A 264 -15.26 15.27 -6.17
N SER A 265 -15.13 14.29 -5.26
CA SER A 265 -16.14 13.97 -4.25
C SER A 265 -16.14 15.01 -3.12
N ASP A 266 -17.27 15.70 -2.94
CA ASP A 266 -17.46 16.65 -1.83
C ASP A 266 -17.24 15.99 -0.47
N LEU A 267 -17.66 14.72 -0.32
CA LEU A 267 -17.48 13.97 0.92
C LEU A 267 -15.99 13.71 1.19
N PHE A 268 -15.24 13.26 0.18
CA PHE A 268 -13.80 13.03 0.34
C PHE A 268 -13.06 14.33 0.68
N ARG A 269 -13.32 15.41 -0.05
CA ARG A 269 -12.71 16.72 0.21
C ARG A 269 -12.98 17.18 1.65
N LYS A 270 -14.23 17.06 2.12
CA LYS A 270 -14.61 17.42 3.50
C LYS A 270 -13.88 16.54 4.53
N ARG A 271 -13.89 15.21 4.36
CA ARG A 271 -13.26 14.27 5.29
C ARG A 271 -11.73 14.46 5.34
N PHE A 272 -11.10 14.61 4.19
CA PHE A 272 -9.67 14.90 4.06
C PHE A 272 -9.30 16.22 4.74
N ALA A 273 -10.03 17.30 4.45
CA ALA A 273 -9.78 18.62 5.03
C ALA A 273 -9.92 18.62 6.56
N HIS A 274 -10.96 17.98 7.09
CA HIS A 274 -11.16 17.85 8.54
C HIS A 274 -10.04 17.03 9.20
N ALA A 275 -9.68 15.88 8.62
CA ALA A 275 -8.60 15.05 9.13
C ALA A 275 -7.25 15.79 9.11
N LEU A 276 -6.92 16.46 8.01
CA LEU A 276 -5.68 17.23 7.87
C LEU A 276 -5.61 18.40 8.86
N LYS A 277 -6.72 19.12 9.05
CA LYS A 277 -6.80 20.18 10.07
C LYS A 277 -6.54 19.63 11.47
N THR A 278 -7.18 18.52 11.83
CA THR A 278 -7.00 17.87 13.14
C THR A 278 -5.56 17.39 13.33
N LEU A 279 -4.91 16.85 12.29
CA LEU A 279 -3.48 16.50 12.34
C LEU A 279 -2.59 17.71 12.63
N TRP A 280 -2.89 18.87 12.03
CA TRP A 280 -2.13 20.11 12.28
C TRP A 280 -2.37 20.70 13.67
N THR A 281 -3.57 20.57 14.24
CA THR A 281 -3.92 21.20 15.52
C THR A 281 -3.67 20.30 16.73
N GLU A 282 -3.95 19.00 16.61
CA GLU A 282 -3.93 18.04 17.71
C GLU A 282 -2.77 17.03 17.63
N GLY A 283 -2.15 16.89 16.45
CA GLY A 283 -1.11 15.91 16.18
C GLY A 283 -1.66 14.51 15.87
N THR A 284 -0.76 13.62 15.43
CA THR A 284 -1.07 12.29 14.90
C THR A 284 -1.74 11.41 15.94
N ALA A 285 -1.14 11.25 17.12
CA ALA A 285 -1.67 10.37 18.17
C ALA A 285 -3.10 10.76 18.60
N LYS A 286 -3.36 12.06 18.80
CA LYS A 286 -4.69 12.52 19.20
C LYS A 286 -5.70 12.37 18.05
N THR A 287 -5.29 12.60 16.81
CA THR A 287 -6.15 12.38 15.63
C THR A 287 -6.54 10.90 15.49
N LEU A 288 -5.59 9.98 15.66
CA LEU A 288 -5.86 8.53 15.67
C LEU A 288 -6.84 8.17 16.79
N GLN A 289 -6.64 8.68 18.00
CA GLN A 289 -7.57 8.44 19.11
C GLN A 289 -8.98 8.96 18.79
N LEU A 290 -9.11 10.15 18.20
CA LEU A 290 -10.40 10.71 17.79
C LEU A 290 -11.08 9.85 16.72
N TYR A 291 -10.33 9.25 15.79
CA TYR A 291 -10.88 8.29 14.83
C TYR A 291 -11.39 7.02 15.52
N LEU A 292 -10.58 6.47 16.45
CA LEU A 292 -10.94 5.27 17.21
C LEU A 292 -12.21 5.48 18.06
N ASP A 293 -12.39 6.68 18.60
CA ASP A 293 -13.54 7.06 19.43
C ASP A 293 -14.78 7.50 18.62
N ASP A 294 -14.75 7.43 17.28
CA ASP A 294 -15.80 7.92 16.37
C ASP A 294 -16.07 9.43 16.49
N GLN A 295 -15.03 10.20 16.82
CA GLN A 295 -15.09 11.64 17.04
C GLN A 295 -14.41 12.48 15.95
N LEU A 296 -13.62 11.86 15.06
CA LEU A 296 -13.01 12.55 13.90
C LEU A 296 -14.05 12.95 12.84
N VAL A 297 -15.29 12.49 12.98
CA VAL A 297 -16.37 12.72 12.02
C VAL A 297 -17.10 14.05 12.28
N LYS A 298 -16.85 14.67 13.45
CA LYS A 298 -17.61 15.80 14.00
C LYS A 298 -17.09 17.14 13.46
N ASP A 299 -17.76 17.65 12.43
CA ASP A 299 -17.89 19.10 12.17
C ASP A 299 -19.30 19.55 12.55
#